data_AF-A0A1E5SP80-F1
#
_entry.id   AF-A0A1E5SP80-F1
#
_cell.length_a   1.000
_cell.length_b   1.000
_cell.length_c   1.000
_cell.angle_alpha   90.00
_cell.angle_beta   90.00
_cell.angle_gamma   90.00
#
_symmetry.space_group_name_H-M   'P 1'
#
loop_
_entity.id
_entity.type
_entity.pdbx_description
1 polymer ?
#
loop_
_entity_poly.entity_id
_entity_poly.type
_entity_poly.pdbx_seq_one_letter_code
_entity_poly.pdbx_strand_id
1 'polypeptide(L)'
;MRVIDRQNDTDQVYNFGIFDFDTPNFAYKFLKGKLQYQLGIVPTPYFVQTYTSENRLVSEQVLELTDEEEIAIVRRLNYLYLPENRFYYYSFLNRNCSTELRDLLSGIDAVFSKDTLEASNRDLINPYLERTPWLRLGVNMLLGKMMDSNSNRFQSAFLPISFEEEVDKALLHNKGMVIGENNLNPLPEDLGTSYQKIFSPLKVFSVLLVILLFWSPKPVKVMLCLIIGAVGVLLGLLWIFSGHPEIRNNLDILWCNPLYLLYIPLLIRNKVSKLLTYTLSGSLILTIIVWLSGIQQFDIAVIPLMLILGLVNFKSLTRHPAPNLRSVSGST
;
A
#
# COMPACT_ATOMS: atom_id res chain seq x y z
N MET A 1 -10.95 11.80 17.87
CA MET A 1 -12.16 12.41 18.49
C MET A 1 -11.68 13.46 19.49
N ARG A 2 -12.05 14.73 19.31
CA ARG A 2 -11.77 15.78 20.30
C ARG A 2 -12.91 15.83 21.32
N VAL A 3 -12.58 15.96 22.60
CA VAL A 3 -13.55 16.09 23.69
C VAL A 3 -13.17 17.31 24.52
N ILE A 4 -14.14 18.19 24.74
CA ILE A 4 -14.00 19.40 25.55
C ILE A 4 -14.85 19.20 26.81
N ASP A 5 -14.20 18.94 27.94
CA ASP A 5 -14.85 18.83 29.24
C ASP A 5 -14.67 20.13 30.02
N ARG A 6 -15.76 20.92 30.09
CA ARG A 6 -15.77 22.21 30.79
C ARG A 6 -15.78 22.09 32.31
N GLN A 7 -16.17 20.94 32.87
CA GLN A 7 -16.20 20.76 34.33
C GLN A 7 -14.79 20.50 34.86
N ASN A 8 -14.00 19.75 34.10
CA ASN A 8 -12.62 19.41 34.45
C ASN A 8 -11.57 20.34 33.79
N ASP A 9 -12.01 21.34 33.02
CA ASP A 9 -11.17 22.27 32.25
C ASP A 9 -10.17 21.54 31.33
N THR A 10 -10.68 20.57 30.56
CA THR A 10 -9.84 19.78 29.64
C THR A 10 -10.32 19.87 28.19
N ASP A 11 -9.35 19.91 27.28
CA ASP A 11 -9.54 19.84 25.83
C ASP A 11 -8.53 18.86 25.25
N GLN A 12 -9.02 17.68 24.86
CA GLN A 12 -8.18 16.53 24.56
C GLN A 12 -8.63 15.80 23.30
N VAL A 13 -7.67 15.27 22.56
CA VAL A 13 -7.88 14.40 21.41
C VAL A 13 -7.62 12.94 21.81
N TYR A 14 -8.66 12.13 21.70
CA TYR A 14 -8.57 10.68 21.68
C TYR A 14 -8.07 10.26 20.29
N ASN A 15 -6.80 9.83 20.26
CA ASN A 15 -6.02 9.53 19.07
C ASN A 15 -5.79 8.02 18.94
N PHE A 16 -6.40 7.41 17.91
CA PHE A 16 -6.23 5.99 17.57
C PHE A 16 -4.96 5.72 16.76
N GLY A 17 -4.26 6.75 16.26
CA GLY A 17 -3.09 6.60 15.39
C GLY A 17 -1.76 6.40 16.11
N ILE A 18 -1.74 6.13 17.42
CA ILE A 18 -0.50 6.06 18.20
C ILE A 18 0.08 4.66 18.12
N PHE A 19 1.40 4.55 17.94
CA PHE A 19 2.14 3.30 18.03
C PHE A 19 3.54 3.57 18.58
N ASP A 20 4.18 2.52 19.07
CA ASP A 20 5.51 2.60 19.69
C ASP A 20 6.61 2.26 18.68
N PHE A 21 7.41 3.27 18.30
CA PHE A 21 8.57 3.09 17.42
C PHE A 21 9.72 2.31 18.09
N ASP A 22 9.81 2.32 19.42
CA ASP A 22 10.83 1.61 20.20
C ASP A 22 10.47 0.13 20.40
N THR A 23 9.35 -0.32 19.82
CA THR A 23 8.94 -1.72 19.83
C THR A 23 10.09 -2.62 19.33
N PRO A 24 10.55 -3.60 20.14
CA PRO A 24 11.60 -4.52 19.72
C PRO A 24 11.21 -5.27 18.44
N ASN A 25 12.13 -5.29 17.47
CA ASN A 25 11.91 -5.85 16.13
C ASN A 25 10.74 -5.19 15.37
N PHE A 26 10.59 -3.86 15.48
CA PHE A 26 9.52 -3.06 14.84
C PHE A 26 9.23 -3.50 13.41
N ALA A 27 10.23 -3.47 12.52
CA ALA A 27 10.04 -3.80 11.10
C ALA A 27 9.50 -5.23 10.89
N TYR A 28 10.00 -6.20 11.66
CA TYR A 28 9.53 -7.58 11.60
C TYR A 28 8.08 -7.72 12.07
N LYS A 29 7.71 -7.07 13.18
CA LYS A 29 6.33 -7.06 13.69
C LYS A 29 5.38 -6.34 12.74
N PHE A 30 5.81 -5.21 12.17
CA PHE A 30 5.08 -4.48 11.15
C PHE A 30 4.80 -5.35 9.93
N LEU A 31 5.83 -5.98 9.34
CA LEU A 31 5.66 -6.87 8.19
C LEU A 31 4.82 -8.11 8.51
N LYS A 32 4.81 -8.58 9.76
CA LYS A 32 3.95 -9.68 10.22
C LYS A 32 2.51 -9.26 10.54
N GLY A 33 2.14 -7.99 10.45
CA GLY A 33 0.82 -7.52 10.88
C GLY A 33 0.57 -7.69 12.38
N LYS A 34 1.64 -7.66 13.17
CA LYS A 34 1.62 -7.81 14.64
C LYS A 34 2.08 -6.57 15.38
N LEU A 35 2.22 -5.44 14.68
CA LEU A 35 2.47 -4.16 15.33
C LEU A 35 1.15 -3.70 15.96
N GLN A 36 1.18 -3.43 17.27
CA GLN A 36 0.04 -2.91 17.99
C GLN A 36 0.01 -1.40 17.89
N TYR A 37 -1.13 -0.88 17.46
CA TYR A 37 -1.50 0.51 17.63
C TYR A 37 -2.24 0.64 18.96
N GLN A 38 -2.33 1.86 19.46
CA GLN A 38 -3.03 2.14 20.69
C GLN A 38 -3.85 3.42 20.61
N LEU A 39 -4.98 3.41 21.31
CA LEU A 39 -5.67 4.63 21.68
C LEU A 39 -4.85 5.35 22.76
N GLY A 40 -4.54 6.63 22.53
CA GLY A 40 -4.04 7.52 23.56
C GLY A 40 -4.76 8.86 23.57
N ILE A 41 -4.48 9.63 24.61
CA ILE A 41 -5.10 10.92 24.87
C ILE A 41 -4.00 11.99 24.81
N VAL A 42 -4.21 13.01 23.99
CA VAL A 42 -3.24 14.09 23.78
C VAL A 42 -3.97 15.42 23.94
N PRO A 43 -3.45 16.40 24.70
CA PRO A 43 -4.08 17.71 24.76
C PRO A 43 -4.11 18.36 23.37
N THR A 44 -5.25 18.94 23.00
CA THR A 44 -5.50 19.44 21.64
C THR A 44 -4.43 20.40 21.12
N PRO A 45 -3.88 21.36 21.91
CA PRO A 45 -2.81 22.23 21.44
C PRO A 45 -1.55 21.48 20.99
N TYR A 46 -1.15 20.42 21.69
CA TYR A 46 0.01 19.61 21.31
C TYR A 46 -0.27 18.79 20.04
N PHE A 47 -1.49 18.25 19.90
CA PHE A 47 -1.91 17.53 18.70
C PHE A 47 -1.83 18.45 17.47
N VAL A 48 -2.45 19.63 17.54
CA VAL A 48 -2.43 20.61 16.44
C VAL A 48 -1.01 21.09 16.12
N GLN A 49 -0.19 21.37 17.14
CA GLN A 49 1.20 21.80 16.95
C GLN A 49 2.03 20.74 16.21
N THR A 50 1.89 19.46 16.59
CA THR A 50 2.63 18.35 15.97
C THR A 50 2.26 18.21 14.49
N TYR A 51 0.98 18.22 14.16
CA TYR A 51 0.55 18.09 12.76
C TYR A 51 0.94 19.31 11.92
N THR A 52 0.94 20.50 12.53
CA THR A 52 1.40 21.73 11.88
C THR A 52 2.89 21.67 11.53
N SER A 53 3.74 21.19 12.44
CA SER A 53 5.18 21.06 12.17
C SER A 53 5.49 19.96 11.14
N GLU A 54 4.61 18.97 10.98
CA GLU A 54 4.66 17.95 9.93
C GLU A 54 4.10 18.42 8.58
N ASN A 55 3.65 19.68 8.46
CA ASN A 55 2.97 20.22 7.27
C ASN A 55 1.72 19.39 6.90
N ARG A 56 0.89 19.05 7.90
CA ARG A 56 -0.34 18.27 7.75
C ARG A 56 -1.54 19.07 8.25
N LEU A 57 -2.64 19.06 7.50
CA LEU A 57 -3.89 19.70 7.88
C LEU A 57 -4.56 18.95 9.04
N VAL A 58 -5.14 19.71 9.96
CA VAL A 58 -6.09 19.23 10.98
C VAL A 58 -7.43 19.91 10.71
N SER A 59 -8.34 19.20 10.05
CA SER A 59 -9.74 19.57 9.94
C SER A 59 -10.54 19.02 11.13
N GLU A 60 -11.60 19.73 11.50
CA GLU A 60 -12.51 19.41 12.58
C GLU A 60 -13.94 19.52 12.07
N GLN A 61 -14.73 18.46 12.28
CA GLN A 61 -16.18 18.46 12.11
C GLN A 61 -16.84 18.47 13.50
N VAL A 62 -17.67 19.48 13.75
CA VAL A 62 -18.45 19.62 14.99
C VAL A 62 -19.76 18.86 14.81
N LEU A 63 -20.04 17.94 15.74
CA LEU A 63 -21.20 17.07 15.69
C LEU A 63 -22.34 17.61 16.57
N GLU A 64 -23.58 17.54 16.08
CA GLU A 64 -24.79 17.77 16.86
C GLU A 64 -25.23 16.45 17.50
N LEU A 65 -24.91 16.31 18.78
CA LEU A 65 -25.19 15.12 19.58
C LEU A 65 -26.11 15.50 20.75
N THR A 66 -26.93 14.55 21.21
CA THR A 66 -27.63 14.70 22.50
C THR A 66 -26.70 14.42 23.66
N ASP A 67 -27.06 14.89 24.86
CA ASP A 67 -26.30 14.63 26.09
C ASP A 67 -26.08 13.11 26.30
N GLU A 68 -27.07 12.27 26.00
CA GLU A 68 -26.96 10.81 26.10
C GLU A 68 -25.92 10.23 25.12
N GLU A 69 -25.85 10.75 23.89
CA GLU A 69 -24.91 10.32 22.86
C GLU A 69 -23.48 10.75 23.16
N GLU A 70 -23.30 11.99 23.64
CA GLU A 70 -22.00 12.48 24.11
C GLU A 70 -21.49 11.61 25.27
N ILE A 71 -22.35 11.34 26.26
CA ILE A 71 -22.02 10.47 27.40
C ILE A 71 -21.68 9.05 26.91
N ALA A 72 -22.41 8.52 25.93
CA ALA A 72 -22.16 7.20 25.37
C ALA A 72 -20.78 7.13 24.68
N ILE A 73 -20.45 8.13 23.84
CA ILE A 73 -19.14 8.25 23.18
C ILE A 73 -18.02 8.35 24.21
N VAL A 74 -18.13 9.26 25.19
CA VAL A 74 -17.08 9.47 26.20
C VAL A 74 -16.91 8.21 27.06
N ARG A 75 -18.00 7.55 27.46
CA ARG A 75 -17.94 6.27 28.19
C ARG A 75 -17.23 5.20 27.36
N ARG A 76 -17.53 5.11 26.06
CA ARG A 76 -16.90 4.14 25.16
C ARG A 76 -15.41 4.44 24.98
N LEU A 77 -15.03 5.69 24.79
CA LEU A 77 -13.64 6.13 24.68
C LEU A 77 -12.84 5.81 25.96
N ASN A 78 -13.40 6.09 27.13
CA ASN A 78 -12.77 5.77 28.40
C ASN A 78 -12.61 4.25 28.62
N TYR A 79 -13.63 3.47 28.25
CA TYR A 79 -13.52 2.00 28.25
C TYR A 79 -12.42 1.50 27.31
N LEU A 80 -12.34 2.06 26.09
CA LEU A 80 -11.30 1.70 25.12
C LEU A 80 -9.92 2.13 25.59
N TYR A 81 -9.80 3.20 26.38
CA TYR A 81 -8.50 3.69 26.87
C TYR A 81 -7.92 2.84 28.01
N LEU A 82 -8.70 1.94 28.61
CA LEU A 82 -8.21 1.01 29.64
C LEU A 82 -7.00 0.21 29.13
N PRO A 83 -5.98 -0.09 29.97
CA PRO A 83 -4.76 -0.79 29.56
C PRO A 83 -5.00 -2.09 28.77
N GLU A 84 -6.05 -2.82 29.12
CA GLU A 84 -6.47 -4.08 28.49
C GLU A 84 -7.16 -3.90 27.13
N ASN A 85 -7.73 -2.72 26.84
CA ASN A 85 -8.58 -2.47 25.67
C ASN A 85 -7.93 -1.56 24.63
N ARG A 86 -6.95 -0.74 25.03
CA ARG A 86 -6.44 0.33 24.17
C ARG A 86 -5.60 -0.15 23.00
N PHE A 87 -5.09 -1.37 23.05
CA PHE A 87 -4.21 -1.92 22.02
C PHE A 87 -4.97 -2.70 20.96
N TYR A 88 -4.58 -2.51 19.71
CA TYR A 88 -5.16 -3.24 18.59
C TYR A 88 -4.18 -3.51 17.46
N TYR A 89 -4.44 -4.58 16.70
CA TYR A 89 -3.69 -4.87 15.48
C TYR A 89 -4.26 -4.08 14.31
N TYR A 90 -3.40 -3.30 13.67
CA TYR A 90 -3.76 -2.47 12.54
C TYR A 90 -4.03 -3.31 11.30
N SER A 91 -5.15 -3.02 10.63
CA SER A 91 -5.45 -3.44 9.26
C SER A 91 -5.80 -2.20 8.47
N PHE A 92 -5.11 -2.02 7.34
CA PHE A 92 -5.24 -0.80 6.55
C PHE A 92 -6.68 -0.53 6.11
N LEU A 93 -7.42 -1.57 5.69
CA LEU A 93 -8.80 -1.42 5.25
C LEU A 93 -9.84 -1.55 6.37
N ASN A 94 -9.60 -2.47 7.32
CA ASN A 94 -10.65 -2.90 8.23
C ASN A 94 -10.54 -2.30 9.63
N ARG A 95 -9.33 -1.90 10.04
CA ARG A 95 -9.06 -1.51 11.43
C ARG A 95 -7.91 -0.51 11.51
N ASN A 96 -8.22 0.75 11.22
CA ASN A 96 -7.32 1.88 11.30
C ASN A 96 -7.95 3.03 12.10
N CYS A 97 -7.25 4.15 12.25
CA CYS A 97 -7.73 5.28 13.04
C CYS A 97 -9.06 5.87 12.57
N SER A 98 -9.33 5.90 11.26
CA SER A 98 -10.60 6.40 10.70
C SER A 98 -11.73 5.40 10.90
N THR A 99 -11.48 4.10 10.67
CA THR A 99 -12.52 3.07 10.87
C THR A 99 -12.90 2.91 12.34
N GLU A 100 -11.96 3.05 13.27
CA GLU A 100 -12.26 3.05 14.72
C GLU A 100 -13.17 4.23 15.10
N LEU A 101 -12.98 5.40 14.49
CA LEU A 101 -13.88 6.55 14.69
C LEU A 101 -15.24 6.34 14.02
N ARG A 102 -15.28 5.80 12.80
CA ARG A 102 -16.54 5.41 12.13
C ARG A 102 -17.34 4.43 12.99
N ASP A 103 -16.68 3.39 13.49
CA ASP A 103 -17.34 2.34 14.27
C ASP A 103 -17.79 2.87 15.65
N LEU A 104 -17.08 3.85 16.21
CA LEU A 104 -17.51 4.59 17.40
C LEU A 104 -18.81 5.38 17.14
N LEU A 105 -18.89 6.08 16.00
CA LEU A 105 -20.09 6.83 15.61
C LEU A 105 -21.26 5.90 15.27
N SER A 106 -21.02 4.79 14.58
CA SER A 106 -22.06 3.77 14.36
C SER A 106 -22.55 3.14 15.67
N GLY A 107 -21.77 3.19 16.75
CA GLY A 107 -22.17 2.73 18.07
C GLY A 107 -23.21 3.59 18.78
N ILE A 108 -23.44 4.82 18.31
CA ILE A 108 -24.55 5.70 18.72
C ILE A 108 -25.63 5.78 17.64
N ASP A 109 -25.77 4.73 16.82
CA ASP A 109 -26.77 4.64 15.75
C ASP A 109 -26.61 5.64 14.59
N ALA A 110 -25.41 6.22 14.41
CA ALA A 110 -25.11 6.98 13.19
C ALA A 110 -25.15 6.08 11.94
N VAL A 111 -26.00 6.42 10.99
CA VAL A 111 -26.24 5.67 9.76
C VAL A 111 -25.39 6.22 8.63
N PHE A 112 -24.42 5.42 8.20
CA PHE A 112 -23.62 5.66 7.02
C PHE A 112 -24.19 4.89 5.82
N SER A 113 -24.13 5.48 4.63
CA SER A 113 -24.52 4.77 3.40
C SER A 113 -23.61 3.56 3.17
N LYS A 114 -24.20 2.50 2.60
CA LYS A 114 -23.50 1.27 2.18
C LYS A 114 -23.56 1.07 0.67
N ASP A 115 -23.89 2.12 -0.07
CA ASP A 115 -23.94 2.07 -1.53
C ASP A 115 -22.57 1.70 -2.08
N THR A 116 -22.58 0.81 -3.07
CA THR A 116 -21.38 0.38 -3.79
C THR A 116 -20.77 1.57 -4.52
N LEU A 117 -19.44 1.68 -4.45
CA LEU A 117 -18.67 2.62 -5.23
C LEU A 117 -18.20 1.94 -6.51
N GLU A 118 -18.24 2.65 -7.64
CA GLU A 118 -17.64 2.23 -8.91
C GLU A 118 -16.11 2.46 -8.90
N ALA A 119 -15.46 2.06 -7.80
CA ALA A 119 -14.03 2.20 -7.57
C ALA A 119 -13.55 1.11 -6.60
N SER A 120 -12.40 0.50 -6.90
CA SER A 120 -11.74 -0.43 -5.99
C SER A 120 -11.03 0.31 -4.85
N ASN A 121 -10.67 -0.41 -3.78
CA ASN A 121 -9.87 0.19 -2.70
C ASN A 121 -8.54 0.77 -3.22
N ARG A 122 -7.93 0.15 -4.24
CA ARG A 122 -6.71 0.66 -4.90
C ARG A 122 -6.97 1.96 -5.65
N ASP A 123 -8.12 2.06 -6.32
CA ASP A 123 -8.52 3.27 -7.04
C ASP A 123 -8.75 4.45 -6.10
N LEU A 124 -9.24 4.19 -4.88
CA LEU A 124 -9.39 5.22 -3.84
C LEU A 124 -8.05 5.74 -3.30
N ILE A 125 -6.99 4.93 -3.32
CA ILE A 125 -5.66 5.30 -2.76
C ILE A 125 -4.79 6.01 -3.79
N ASN A 126 -4.78 5.52 -5.04
CA ASN A 126 -3.87 5.97 -6.08
C ASN A 126 -3.82 7.49 -6.32
N PRO A 127 -4.94 8.25 -6.26
CA PRO A 127 -4.93 9.71 -6.40
C PRO A 127 -4.01 10.41 -5.39
N TYR A 128 -3.93 9.90 -4.16
CA TYR A 128 -3.07 10.45 -3.11
C TYR A 128 -1.58 10.17 -3.32
N LEU A 129 -1.23 9.30 -4.26
CA LEU A 129 0.16 8.90 -4.57
C LEU A 129 0.66 9.50 -5.90
N GLU A 130 -0.13 10.31 -6.60
CA GLU A 130 0.22 10.88 -7.91
C GLU A 130 1.49 11.75 -7.89
N ARG A 131 1.71 12.46 -6.78
CA ARG A 131 2.88 13.34 -6.60
C ARG A 131 4.15 12.55 -6.23
N THR A 132 4.00 11.27 -5.88
CA THR A 132 5.06 10.38 -5.42
C THR A 132 5.06 9.06 -6.21
N PRO A 133 5.34 9.08 -7.52
CA PRO A 133 5.13 7.93 -8.39
C PRO A 133 6.00 6.71 -8.05
N TRP A 134 7.17 6.90 -7.43
CA TRP A 134 7.97 5.77 -6.90
C TRP A 134 7.31 5.11 -5.70
N LEU A 135 6.73 5.90 -4.80
CA LEU A 135 5.95 5.39 -3.69
C LEU A 135 4.69 4.68 -4.19
N ARG A 136 4.01 5.26 -5.19
CA ARG A 136 2.86 4.61 -5.86
C ARG A 136 3.20 3.23 -6.37
N LEU A 137 4.31 3.10 -7.12
CA LEU A 137 4.79 1.80 -7.60
C LEU A 137 5.04 0.82 -6.44
N GLY A 138 5.75 1.26 -5.40
CA GLY A 138 6.05 0.42 -4.24
C GLY A 138 4.80 -0.05 -3.50
N VAL A 139 3.86 0.86 -3.23
CA VAL A 139 2.57 0.54 -2.60
C VAL A 139 1.77 -0.44 -3.48
N ASN A 140 1.68 -0.16 -4.78
CA ASN A 140 0.93 -1.02 -5.71
C ASN A 140 1.54 -2.42 -5.84
N MET A 141 2.87 -2.54 -5.78
CA MET A 141 3.55 -3.84 -5.80
C MET A 141 3.44 -4.61 -4.48
N LEU A 142 3.27 -3.93 -3.34
CA LEU A 142 3.14 -4.60 -2.04
C LEU A 142 1.71 -5.10 -1.79
N LEU A 143 0.72 -4.35 -2.28
CA LEU A 143 -0.69 -4.64 -2.08
C LEU A 143 -1.23 -5.63 -3.13
N GLY A 144 -1.83 -6.71 -2.65
CA GLY A 144 -2.37 -7.78 -3.50
C GLY A 144 -3.81 -7.53 -3.98
N LYS A 145 -4.38 -8.57 -4.61
CA LYS A 145 -5.71 -8.53 -5.25
C LYS A 145 -6.87 -8.07 -4.37
N MET A 146 -6.73 -8.14 -3.04
CA MET A 146 -7.78 -7.69 -2.11
C MET A 146 -8.04 -6.18 -2.26
N MET A 147 -7.06 -5.41 -2.73
CA MET A 147 -7.25 -3.99 -2.98
C MET A 147 -8.07 -3.71 -4.24
N ASP A 148 -8.23 -4.70 -5.12
CA ASP A 148 -8.88 -4.53 -6.42
C ASP A 148 -10.38 -4.88 -6.39
N SER A 149 -10.94 -5.19 -5.20
CA SER A 149 -12.38 -5.31 -5.02
C SER A 149 -13.05 -3.94 -4.89
N ASN A 150 -14.23 -3.77 -5.51
CA ASN A 150 -15.05 -2.58 -5.34
C ASN A 150 -15.35 -2.32 -3.86
N SER A 151 -15.21 -1.05 -3.47
CA SER A 151 -15.53 -0.59 -2.11
C SER A 151 -17.00 -0.19 -2.01
N ASN A 152 -17.45 0.12 -0.80
CA ASN A 152 -18.71 0.83 -0.56
C ASN A 152 -18.45 2.04 0.32
N ARG A 153 -19.43 2.94 0.44
CA ARG A 153 -19.31 4.18 1.23
C ARG A 153 -18.90 3.94 2.70
N PHE A 154 -19.46 2.93 3.36
CA PHE A 154 -19.06 2.58 4.72
C PHE A 154 -17.60 2.10 4.80
N GLN A 155 -17.17 1.30 3.82
CA GLN A 155 -15.82 0.75 3.75
C GLN A 155 -14.78 1.82 3.39
N SER A 156 -15.09 2.74 2.47
CA SER A 156 -14.16 3.78 1.99
C SER A 156 -13.66 4.71 3.10
N ALA A 157 -14.40 4.82 4.20
CA ALA A 157 -14.00 5.51 5.43
C ALA A 157 -12.72 4.96 6.09
N PHE A 158 -12.06 3.94 5.52
CA PHE A 158 -10.67 3.64 5.84
C PHE A 158 -9.71 4.80 5.48
N LEU A 159 -10.06 5.65 4.49
CA LEU A 159 -9.33 6.88 4.17
C LEU A 159 -9.86 8.04 5.02
N PRO A 160 -8.99 8.86 5.64
CA PRO A 160 -9.43 10.02 6.44
C PRO A 160 -10.35 11.00 5.70
N ILE A 161 -10.03 11.33 4.44
CA ILE A 161 -10.83 12.27 3.63
C ILE A 161 -12.19 11.65 3.28
N SER A 162 -12.22 10.37 2.90
CA SER A 162 -13.50 9.67 2.68
C SER A 162 -14.30 9.53 3.98
N PHE A 163 -13.64 9.34 5.12
CA PHE A 163 -14.33 9.32 6.42
C PHE A 163 -15.00 10.67 6.72
N GLU A 164 -14.28 11.78 6.55
CA GLU A 164 -14.82 13.14 6.69
C GLU A 164 -16.03 13.38 5.77
N GLU A 165 -15.91 13.01 4.49
CA GLU A 165 -17.01 13.11 3.52
C GLU A 165 -18.22 12.22 3.83
N GLU A 166 -18.01 11.04 4.41
CA GLU A 166 -19.10 10.12 4.76
C GLU A 166 -19.72 10.46 6.13
N VAL A 167 -18.99 11.14 7.03
CA VAL A 167 -19.55 11.74 8.26
C VAL A 167 -20.45 12.92 7.93
N ASP A 168 -20.06 13.79 6.99
CA ASP A 168 -20.90 14.90 6.50
C ASP A 168 -22.25 14.42 5.96
N LYS A 169 -22.26 13.25 5.32
CA LYS A 169 -23.47 12.63 4.75
C LYS A 169 -24.18 11.67 5.71
N ALA A 170 -23.61 11.37 6.87
CA ALA A 170 -24.18 10.42 7.81
C ALA A 170 -25.43 11.00 8.46
N LEU A 171 -26.38 10.11 8.77
CA LEU A 171 -27.63 10.48 9.41
C LEU A 171 -27.66 9.98 10.85
N LEU A 172 -27.99 10.89 11.77
CA LEU A 172 -28.29 10.61 13.16
C LEU A 172 -29.70 11.14 13.44
N HIS A 173 -30.59 10.32 13.99
CA HIS A 173 -32.01 10.67 14.14
C HIS A 173 -32.71 11.16 12.84
N ASN A 174 -32.33 10.58 11.69
CA ASN A 174 -32.78 11.00 10.35
C ASN A 174 -32.42 12.44 9.95
N LYS A 175 -31.39 13.03 10.57
CA LYS A 175 -30.85 14.35 10.22
C LYS A 175 -29.33 14.27 10.04
N GLY A 176 -28.75 15.19 9.29
CA GLY A 176 -27.29 15.32 9.23
C GLY A 176 -26.72 15.64 10.61
N MET A 177 -25.58 15.05 10.95
CA MET A 177 -24.96 15.17 12.27
C MET A 177 -23.88 16.25 12.36
N VAL A 178 -23.41 16.81 11.24
CA VAL A 178 -22.36 17.84 11.23
C VAL A 178 -23.00 19.23 11.23
N ILE A 179 -22.60 20.08 12.18
CA ILE A 179 -23.11 21.47 12.33
C ILE A 179 -22.05 22.54 12.10
N GLY A 180 -20.78 22.15 11.91
CA GLY A 180 -19.71 23.10 11.60
C GLY A 180 -18.43 22.40 11.21
N GLU A 181 -17.60 23.10 10.44
CA GLU A 181 -16.29 22.64 10.02
C GLU A 181 -15.24 23.72 10.27
N ASN A 182 -14.11 23.34 10.86
CA ASN A 182 -13.01 24.24 11.18
C ASN A 182 -11.68 23.64 10.76
N ASN A 183 -10.76 24.48 10.27
CA ASN A 183 -9.35 24.12 10.18
C ASN A 183 -8.64 24.61 11.45
N LEU A 184 -8.05 23.70 12.21
CA LEU A 184 -7.36 24.02 13.46
C LEU A 184 -5.93 24.52 13.24
N ASN A 185 -5.41 24.38 12.02
CA ASN A 185 -4.12 24.91 11.60
C ASN A 185 -4.16 25.45 10.16
N PRO A 186 -3.13 26.21 9.73
CA PRO A 186 -3.03 26.68 8.36
C PRO A 186 -3.00 25.52 7.36
N LEU A 187 -3.49 25.76 6.15
CA LEU A 187 -3.37 24.81 5.06
C LEU A 187 -1.89 24.48 4.81
N PRO A 188 -1.56 23.20 4.55
CA PRO A 188 -0.21 22.79 4.21
C PRO A 188 0.33 23.59 3.03
N GLU A 189 1.61 23.98 3.10
CA GLU A 189 2.28 24.59 1.95
C GLU A 189 2.33 23.58 0.80
N ASP A 190 1.90 24.02 -0.40
CA ASP A 190 2.09 23.22 -1.61
C ASP A 190 3.58 23.17 -1.93
N LEU A 191 4.23 22.05 -1.58
CA LEU A 191 5.63 21.76 -1.89
C LEU A 191 5.84 21.49 -3.40
N GLY A 192 5.34 22.36 -4.28
CA GLY A 192 5.68 22.47 -5.70
C GLY A 192 5.58 21.19 -6.55
N THR A 193 6.13 21.26 -7.76
CA THR A 193 6.22 20.09 -8.64
C THR A 193 7.37 19.19 -8.21
N SER A 194 7.03 17.98 -7.76
CA SER A 194 8.01 16.95 -7.38
C SER A 194 8.90 16.58 -8.57
N TYR A 195 10.24 16.70 -8.44
CA TYR A 195 11.24 16.19 -9.39
C TYR A 195 10.96 14.73 -9.82
N GLN A 196 10.26 13.98 -8.98
CA GLN A 196 9.82 12.61 -9.26
C GLN A 196 8.86 12.50 -10.46
N LYS A 197 8.20 13.58 -10.91
CA LYS A 197 7.37 13.56 -12.14
C LYS A 197 8.23 13.49 -13.42
N ILE A 198 9.42 14.09 -13.40
CA ILE A 198 10.37 14.01 -14.51
C ILE A 198 11.02 12.63 -14.51
N PHE A 199 11.47 12.18 -13.35
CA PHE A 199 12.07 10.85 -13.14
C PHE A 199 11.06 9.84 -12.63
N SER A 200 9.90 9.72 -13.27
CA SER A 200 8.89 8.75 -12.86
C SER A 200 9.34 7.31 -13.22
N PRO A 201 8.89 6.28 -12.50
CA PRO A 201 9.31 4.90 -12.75
C PRO A 201 9.02 4.46 -14.19
N LEU A 202 7.84 4.80 -14.72
CA LEU A 202 7.48 4.49 -16.11
C LEU A 202 8.49 5.07 -17.11
N LYS A 203 8.91 6.32 -16.95
CA LYS A 203 9.87 6.97 -17.85
C LYS A 203 11.26 6.35 -17.72
N VAL A 204 11.71 6.13 -16.48
CA VAL A 204 13.01 5.51 -16.19
C VAL A 204 13.09 4.10 -16.79
N PHE A 205 12.08 3.27 -16.56
CA PHE A 205 12.05 1.92 -17.10
C PHE A 205 11.85 1.88 -18.62
N SER A 206 11.15 2.86 -19.21
CA SER A 206 11.04 3.00 -20.67
C SER A 206 12.38 3.36 -21.31
N VAL A 207 13.14 4.29 -20.73
CA VAL A 207 14.50 4.63 -21.19
C VAL A 207 15.42 3.40 -21.05
N LEU A 208 15.34 2.69 -19.92
CA LEU A 208 16.09 1.45 -19.71
C LEU A 208 15.73 0.39 -20.77
N LEU A 209 14.45 0.23 -21.11
CA LEU A 209 13.99 -0.68 -22.17
C LEU A 209 14.64 -0.32 -23.52
N VAL A 210 14.59 0.96 -23.91
CA VAL A 210 15.20 1.42 -25.16
C VAL A 210 16.70 1.15 -25.18
N ILE A 211 17.42 1.45 -24.09
CA ILE A 211 18.85 1.15 -23.99
C ILE A 211 19.10 -0.35 -24.15
N LEU A 212 18.32 -1.21 -23.48
CA LEU A 212 18.51 -2.67 -23.50
C LEU A 212 18.09 -3.35 -24.81
N LEU A 213 17.32 -2.67 -25.67
CA LEU A 213 17.08 -3.13 -27.04
C LEU A 213 18.38 -3.14 -27.84
N PHE A 214 19.16 -2.05 -27.79
CA PHE A 214 20.39 -1.88 -28.56
C PHE A 214 21.64 -2.40 -27.83
N TRP A 215 21.71 -2.24 -26.51
CA TRP A 215 22.87 -2.59 -25.70
C TRP A 215 22.45 -3.35 -24.44
N SER A 216 22.61 -4.68 -24.48
CA SER A 216 22.19 -5.58 -23.38
C SER A 216 23.39 -6.34 -22.78
N PRO A 217 24.29 -5.63 -22.08
CA PRO A 217 25.48 -6.24 -21.50
C PRO A 217 25.09 -7.24 -20.40
N LYS A 218 25.89 -8.29 -20.26
CA LYS A 218 25.65 -9.39 -19.33
C LYS A 218 25.51 -8.94 -17.86
N PRO A 219 26.32 -8.01 -17.31
CA PRO A 219 26.15 -7.53 -15.94
C PRO A 219 24.78 -6.92 -15.67
N VAL A 220 24.24 -6.13 -16.61
CA VAL A 220 22.92 -5.49 -16.44
C VAL A 220 21.80 -6.53 -16.39
N LYS A 221 21.87 -7.58 -17.23
CA LYS A 221 20.90 -8.69 -17.17
C LYS A 221 20.99 -9.45 -15.85
N VAL A 222 22.20 -9.70 -15.34
CA VAL A 222 22.39 -10.36 -14.04
C VAL A 222 21.80 -9.50 -12.92
N MET A 223 22.07 -8.19 -12.93
CA MET A 223 21.51 -7.25 -11.95
C MET A 223 19.98 -7.20 -12.01
N LEU A 224 19.41 -7.17 -13.21
CA LEU A 224 17.95 -7.21 -13.39
C LEU A 224 17.35 -8.51 -12.81
N CYS A 225 17.90 -9.67 -13.17
CA CYS A 225 17.42 -10.95 -12.64
C CYS A 225 17.58 -11.04 -11.12
N LEU A 226 18.64 -10.46 -10.56
CA LEU A 226 18.84 -10.36 -9.11
C LEU A 226 17.78 -9.51 -8.44
N ILE A 227 17.53 -8.29 -8.94
CA ILE A 227 16.54 -7.36 -8.36
C ILE A 227 15.13 -7.97 -8.45
N ILE A 228 14.72 -8.40 -9.64
CA ILE A 228 13.38 -8.97 -9.87
C ILE A 228 13.19 -10.26 -9.06
N GLY A 229 14.20 -11.13 -9.03
CA GLY A 229 14.17 -12.34 -8.23
C GLY A 229 14.12 -12.07 -6.72
N ALA A 230 14.87 -11.08 -6.24
CA ALA A 230 14.87 -10.67 -4.82
C ALA A 230 13.53 -10.06 -4.40
N VAL A 231 12.93 -9.21 -5.23
CA VAL A 231 11.58 -8.69 -5.01
C VAL A 231 10.57 -9.83 -5.01
N GLY A 232 10.70 -10.80 -5.91
CA GLY A 232 9.86 -12.01 -5.91
C GLY A 232 9.95 -12.83 -4.64
N VAL A 233 11.16 -13.01 -4.11
CA VAL A 233 11.37 -13.65 -2.81
C VAL A 233 10.71 -12.83 -1.69
N LEU A 234 10.89 -11.52 -1.68
CA LEU A 234 10.24 -10.64 -0.70
C LEU A 234 8.71 -10.78 -0.75
N LEU A 235 8.10 -10.70 -1.92
CA LEU A 235 6.66 -10.88 -2.10
C LEU A 235 6.19 -12.27 -1.65
N GLY A 236 6.94 -13.33 -1.97
CA GLY A 236 6.64 -14.68 -1.51
C GLY A 236 6.72 -14.83 0.02
N LEU A 237 7.72 -14.23 0.65
CA LEU A 237 7.85 -14.20 2.11
C LEU A 237 6.70 -13.43 2.74
N LEU A 238 6.33 -12.27 2.20
CA LEU A 238 5.21 -11.48 2.70
C LEU A 238 3.89 -12.22 2.51
N TRP A 239 3.67 -12.88 1.37
CA TRP A 239 2.48 -13.70 1.15
C TRP A 239 2.33 -14.76 2.25
N ILE A 240 3.39 -15.52 2.54
CA ILE A 240 3.35 -16.65 3.47
C ILE A 240 3.31 -16.19 4.94
N PHE A 241 4.09 -15.18 5.30
CA PHE A 241 4.34 -14.82 6.71
C PHE A 241 3.65 -13.56 7.20
N SER A 242 3.12 -12.72 6.30
CA SER A 242 2.41 -11.51 6.70
C SER A 242 1.05 -11.83 7.31
N GLY A 243 0.72 -11.17 8.42
CA GLY A 243 -0.61 -11.13 9.01
C GLY A 243 -1.53 -10.10 8.35
N HIS A 244 -1.00 -9.23 7.48
CA HIS A 244 -1.80 -8.24 6.75
C HIS A 244 -2.59 -8.91 5.62
N PRO A 245 -3.93 -8.93 5.67
CA PRO A 245 -4.73 -9.53 4.61
C PRO A 245 -4.55 -8.83 3.26
N GLU A 246 -4.27 -7.52 3.26
CA GLU A 246 -4.14 -6.67 2.06
C GLU A 246 -2.90 -7.01 1.22
N ILE A 247 -1.87 -7.63 1.82
CA ILE A 247 -0.62 -8.02 1.16
C ILE A 247 -0.66 -9.47 0.64
N ARG A 248 -1.61 -10.29 1.13
CA ARG A 248 -1.74 -11.69 0.71
C ARG A 248 -2.32 -11.79 -0.69
N ASN A 249 -2.12 -12.96 -1.31
CA ASN A 249 -2.60 -13.24 -2.67
C ASN A 249 -2.14 -12.20 -3.71
N ASN A 250 -0.92 -11.70 -3.54
CA ASN A 250 -0.35 -10.69 -4.41
C ASN A 250 0.23 -11.33 -5.68
N LEU A 251 -0.44 -11.09 -6.80
CA LEU A 251 -0.11 -11.66 -8.10
C LEU A 251 1.05 -10.95 -8.81
N ASP A 252 1.65 -9.90 -8.22
CA ASP A 252 2.93 -9.34 -8.67
C ASP A 252 4.06 -10.38 -8.66
N ILE A 253 3.94 -11.43 -7.84
CA ILE A 253 4.87 -12.57 -7.82
C ILE A 253 4.97 -13.29 -9.19
N LEU A 254 3.98 -13.15 -10.07
CA LEU A 254 4.00 -13.76 -11.40
C LEU A 254 5.04 -13.13 -12.32
N TRP A 255 5.17 -11.80 -12.34
CA TRP A 255 6.20 -11.13 -13.16
C TRP A 255 7.48 -10.87 -12.36
N CYS A 256 7.36 -10.56 -11.07
CA CYS A 256 8.46 -10.60 -10.10
C CYS A 256 8.71 -12.03 -9.61
N ASN A 257 9.04 -12.94 -10.53
CA ASN A 257 9.14 -14.36 -10.18
C ASN A 257 10.49 -14.67 -9.51
N PRO A 258 10.53 -15.29 -8.31
CA PRO A 258 11.79 -15.63 -7.62
C PRO A 258 12.70 -16.57 -8.44
N LEU A 259 12.15 -17.31 -9.41
CA LEU A 259 12.93 -18.18 -10.29
C LEU A 259 13.89 -17.41 -11.21
N TYR A 260 13.75 -16.08 -11.37
CA TYR A 260 14.76 -15.26 -12.05
C TYR A 260 16.15 -15.35 -11.38
N LEU A 261 16.24 -15.68 -10.08
CA LEU A 261 17.53 -15.93 -9.43
C LEU A 261 18.27 -17.13 -10.04
N LEU A 262 17.55 -18.13 -10.55
CA LEU A 262 18.13 -19.31 -11.19
C LEU A 262 18.70 -18.99 -12.58
N TYR A 263 18.32 -17.86 -13.19
CA TYR A 263 18.94 -17.40 -14.44
C TYR A 263 20.36 -16.88 -14.23
N ILE A 264 20.70 -16.37 -13.05
CA ILE A 264 22.02 -15.76 -12.77
C ILE A 264 23.19 -16.71 -13.09
N PRO A 265 23.26 -17.95 -12.54
CA PRO A 265 24.35 -18.86 -12.84
C PRO A 265 24.37 -19.29 -14.32
N LEU A 266 23.20 -19.37 -14.98
CA LEU A 266 23.09 -19.70 -16.39
C LEU A 266 23.66 -18.57 -17.27
N LEU A 267 23.30 -17.31 -16.97
CA LEU A 267 23.83 -16.13 -17.64
C LEU A 267 25.35 -16.05 -17.46
N ILE A 268 25.87 -16.26 -16.23
CA ILE A 268 27.31 -16.25 -15.92
C ILE A 268 28.06 -17.33 -16.70
N ARG A 269 27.50 -18.53 -16.83
CA ARG A 269 28.13 -19.64 -17.57
C ARG A 269 27.80 -19.66 -19.06
N ASN A 270 27.08 -18.65 -19.57
CA ASN A 270 26.56 -18.59 -20.94
C ASN A 270 25.76 -19.85 -21.33
N LYS A 271 25.08 -20.49 -20.36
CA LYS A 271 24.19 -21.64 -20.57
C LYS A 271 22.74 -21.19 -20.65
N VAL A 272 21.88 -22.06 -21.19
CA VAL A 272 20.44 -21.83 -21.33
C VAL A 272 19.69 -23.02 -20.76
N SER A 273 18.56 -22.76 -20.09
CA SER A 273 17.58 -23.77 -19.72
C SER A 273 16.25 -23.46 -20.39
N LYS A 274 15.84 -24.28 -21.37
CA LYS A 274 14.59 -24.07 -22.11
C LYS A 274 13.37 -24.16 -21.19
N LEU A 275 13.35 -25.13 -20.27
CA LEU A 275 12.27 -25.30 -19.30
C LEU A 275 12.06 -24.04 -18.45
N LEU A 276 13.13 -23.55 -17.79
CA LEU A 276 13.06 -22.32 -16.97
C LEU A 276 12.61 -21.12 -17.81
N THR A 277 13.09 -21.03 -19.04
CA THR A 277 12.71 -19.94 -19.95
C THR A 277 11.22 -19.99 -20.32
N TYR A 278 10.70 -21.18 -20.64
CA TYR A 278 9.26 -21.35 -20.92
C TYR A 278 8.41 -21.08 -19.68
N THR A 279 8.83 -21.53 -18.49
CA THR A 279 8.13 -21.24 -17.23
C THR A 279 8.03 -19.74 -16.97
N LEU A 280 9.14 -19.01 -17.09
CA LEU A 280 9.16 -17.56 -16.83
C LEU A 280 8.40 -16.76 -17.90
N SER A 281 8.50 -17.16 -19.17
CA SER A 281 7.68 -16.56 -20.24
C SER A 281 6.19 -16.83 -20.04
N GLY A 282 5.81 -18.06 -19.64
CA GLY A 282 4.44 -18.40 -19.29
C GLY A 282 3.92 -17.58 -18.10
N SER A 283 4.76 -17.36 -17.10
CA SER A 283 4.45 -16.51 -15.92
C SER A 283 4.18 -15.05 -16.31
N LEU A 284 4.95 -14.49 -17.26
CA LEU A 284 4.69 -13.16 -17.81
C LEU A 284 3.38 -13.09 -18.59
N ILE A 285 3.09 -14.10 -19.43
CA ILE A 285 1.82 -14.19 -20.17
C ILE A 285 0.64 -14.28 -19.19
N LEU A 286 0.76 -15.11 -18.15
CA LEU A 286 -0.26 -15.23 -17.12
C LEU A 286 -0.48 -13.91 -16.38
N THR A 287 0.58 -13.14 -16.11
CA THR A 287 0.46 -11.78 -15.53
C THR A 287 -0.41 -10.89 -16.42
N ILE A 288 -0.19 -10.91 -17.74
CA ILE A 288 -1.00 -10.14 -18.69
C ILE A 288 -2.46 -10.59 -18.66
N ILE A 289 -2.73 -11.90 -18.61
CA ILE A 289 -4.10 -12.43 -18.53
C ILE A 289 -4.80 -11.97 -17.25
N VAL A 290 -4.13 -12.07 -16.10
CA VAL A 290 -4.64 -11.61 -14.80
C VAL A 290 -4.99 -10.13 -14.86
N TRP A 291 -4.12 -9.32 -15.47
CA TRP A 291 -4.33 -7.88 -15.59
C TRP A 291 -5.56 -7.56 -16.45
N LEU A 292 -5.65 -8.15 -17.66
CA LEU A 292 -6.74 -7.91 -18.58
C LEU A 292 -8.10 -8.42 -18.06
N SER A 293 -8.07 -9.42 -17.17
CA SER A 293 -9.26 -9.98 -16.54
C SER A 293 -9.75 -9.14 -15.34
N GLY A 294 -9.00 -8.12 -14.92
CA GLY A 294 -9.34 -7.29 -13.75
C GLY A 294 -9.20 -8.00 -12.41
N ILE A 295 -8.53 -9.17 -12.35
CA ILE A 295 -8.38 -9.93 -11.10
C ILE A 295 -7.45 -9.22 -10.11
N GLN A 296 -6.40 -8.60 -10.62
CA GLN A 296 -5.51 -7.71 -9.88
C GLN A 296 -5.03 -6.63 -10.85
N GLN A 297 -5.06 -5.37 -10.43
CA GLN A 297 -4.44 -4.29 -11.19
C GLN A 297 -2.92 -4.27 -10.93
N PHE A 298 -2.15 -3.99 -11.98
CA PHE A 298 -0.70 -3.77 -11.88
C PHE A 298 -0.38 -2.31 -12.16
N ASP A 299 0.66 -1.78 -11.53
CA ASP A 299 1.09 -0.41 -11.81
C ASP A 299 1.60 -0.31 -13.25
N ILE A 300 1.14 0.67 -14.02
CA ILE A 300 1.52 0.83 -15.43
C ILE A 300 3.03 0.95 -15.65
N ALA A 301 3.78 1.40 -14.63
CA ALA A 301 5.23 1.47 -14.71
C ALA A 301 5.90 0.10 -14.84
N VAL A 302 5.23 -1.01 -14.55
CA VAL A 302 5.83 -2.35 -14.70
C VAL A 302 5.86 -2.82 -16.16
N ILE A 303 5.09 -2.21 -17.07
CA ILE A 303 5.02 -2.63 -18.48
C ILE A 303 6.41 -2.68 -19.14
N PRO A 304 7.24 -1.61 -19.10
CA PRO A 304 8.57 -1.68 -19.71
C PRO A 304 9.46 -2.74 -19.05
N LEU A 305 9.33 -2.97 -17.74
CA LEU A 305 10.07 -4.04 -17.05
C LEU A 305 9.66 -5.42 -17.54
N MET A 306 8.35 -5.70 -17.67
CA MET A 306 7.85 -6.95 -18.22
C MET A 306 8.34 -7.18 -19.65
N LEU A 307 8.41 -6.13 -20.48
CA LEU A 307 8.98 -6.21 -21.82
C LEU A 307 10.48 -6.51 -21.80
N ILE A 308 11.25 -5.87 -20.92
CA ILE A 308 12.68 -6.17 -20.74
C ILE A 308 12.87 -7.65 -20.35
N LEU A 309 12.06 -8.15 -19.41
CA LEU A 309 12.11 -9.56 -18.99
C LEU A 309 11.76 -10.49 -20.15
N GLY A 310 10.75 -10.16 -20.94
CA GLY A 310 10.41 -10.86 -22.18
C GLY A 310 11.58 -10.91 -23.16
N LEU A 311 12.29 -9.80 -23.35
CA LEU A 311 13.50 -9.73 -24.21
C LEU A 311 14.64 -10.60 -23.66
N VAL A 312 14.85 -10.62 -22.35
CA VAL A 312 15.86 -11.47 -21.71
C VAL A 312 15.53 -12.96 -21.92
N ASN A 313 14.26 -13.33 -21.74
CA ASN A 313 13.79 -14.70 -21.94
C ASN A 313 13.93 -15.10 -23.44
N PHE A 314 13.50 -14.25 -24.35
CA PHE A 314 13.59 -14.49 -25.80
C PHE A 314 15.04 -14.63 -26.28
N LYS A 315 15.93 -13.70 -25.93
CA LYS A 315 17.37 -13.77 -26.28
C LYS A 315 18.06 -15.00 -25.68
N SER A 316 17.50 -15.60 -24.61
CA SER A 316 18.02 -16.85 -24.07
C SER A 316 17.63 -18.05 -24.92
N LEU A 317 16.45 -18.06 -25.55
CA LEU A 317 16.01 -19.13 -26.46
C LEU A 317 16.75 -19.13 -27.80
N THR A 318 17.12 -17.95 -28.32
CA THR A 318 17.79 -17.82 -29.63
C THR A 318 19.30 -18.02 -29.58
N ARG A 319 19.89 -18.18 -28.38
CA ARG A 319 21.30 -18.52 -28.24
C ARG A 319 21.52 -19.97 -28.66
N HIS A 320 22.18 -20.16 -29.81
CA HIS A 320 22.71 -21.47 -30.18
C HIS A 320 23.77 -21.90 -29.16
N PRO A 321 23.77 -23.17 -28.70
CA PRO A 321 24.90 -23.68 -27.93
C PRO A 321 26.16 -23.52 -28.76
N ALA A 322 27.21 -22.93 -28.18
CA ALA A 322 28.51 -22.86 -28.85
C ALA A 322 28.92 -24.28 -29.28
N PRO A 323 29.42 -24.50 -30.50
CA PRO A 323 29.90 -25.80 -30.90
C PRO A 323 30.97 -26.26 -29.92
N ASN A 324 30.82 -27.49 -29.41
CA ASN A 324 31.83 -28.13 -28.58
C ASN A 324 33.13 -28.24 -29.39
N LEU A 325 34.06 -27.30 -29.21
CA LEU A 325 35.45 -27.42 -29.67
C LEU A 325 36.18 -28.43 -28.78
N ARG A 326 35.76 -29.70 -28.81
CA ARG A 326 36.45 -30.84 -28.21
C ARG A 326 36.14 -32.11 -29.01
N SER A 327 36.79 -32.26 -30.17
CA SER A 327 37.28 -33.54 -30.71
C SER A 327 37.87 -33.36 -32.12
N VAL A 328 38.95 -32.59 -32.26
CA VAL A 328 39.87 -32.74 -33.39
C VAL A 328 41.29 -32.64 -32.83
N SER A 329 41.75 -33.73 -32.24
CA SER A 329 43.15 -34.05 -31.99
C SER A 329 43.18 -35.52 -31.59
N GLY A 330 43.79 -36.45 -32.30
CA GLY A 330 44.51 -36.45 -33.55
C GLY A 330 44.84 -37.92 -33.74
N SER A 331 44.50 -38.48 -34.90
CA SER A 331 45.06 -39.74 -35.36
C SER A 331 46.50 -39.47 -35.80
N THR A 332 47.47 -40.00 -35.05
CA THR A 332 48.79 -40.40 -35.55
C THR A 332 49.31 -41.51 -34.68
#